data_AF-A0A970FPN1-F1
#
_entry.id   AF-A0A970FPN1-F1
#
_cell.length_a   1.000
_cell.length_b   1.000
_cell.length_c   1.000
_cell.angle_alpha   90.00
_cell.angle_beta   90.00
_cell.angle_gamma   90.00
#
_symmetry.space_group_name_H-M   'P 1'
#
loop_
_entity.id
_entity.type
_entity.pdbx_description
1 polymer ?
#
loop_
_entity_poly.entity_id
_entity_poly.type
_entity_poly.pdbx_seq_one_letter_code
_entity_poly.pdbx_strand_id
1 'polypeptide(L)'
;MVNIKINNREVSVPEGTTILNAAKENGITIPNLCYHPDQEIKANCRVCVVEVEGAKTLQASCATEVREGMVIRTNTKKVRQARKVIIELLLANHDLNCIACKRNTKCSLQDIAASIGVRESPFTNVLIKQEIDTSSSSIERNPNKCIRCGRCIQMCSQVQSLAILDYIGRSDSVNVKPAFGMYLNNVMCVACGQCSAVCPVAAITEKEDIESVWEAINDPSKTVVVQTAPAVRVSLGEEFGLEPGSIITGKLVASLRELGFDKVFDTNFAADLTIIEEGNELL
;
A
#
# COMPACT_ATOMS: atom_id res chain seq x y z
N MET A 1 -3.21 -29.76 13.30
CA MET A 1 -3.85 -28.58 13.93
C MET A 1 -3.13 -28.30 15.22
N VAL A 2 -2.91 -27.04 15.55
CA VAL A 2 -2.20 -26.57 16.74
C VAL A 2 -3.17 -25.71 17.55
N ASN A 3 -3.30 -26.00 18.85
CA ASN A 3 -4.19 -25.28 19.75
C ASN A 3 -3.42 -24.23 20.54
N ILE A 4 -3.91 -23.00 20.49
CA ILE A 4 -3.32 -21.84 21.14
C ILE A 4 -4.40 -21.01 21.82
N LYS A 5 -3.97 -20.07 22.66
CA LYS A 5 -4.86 -19.10 23.31
C LYS A 5 -4.48 -17.68 22.91
N ILE A 6 -5.37 -16.96 22.22
CA ILE A 6 -5.16 -15.54 21.87
C ILE A 6 -6.16 -14.68 22.63
N ASN A 7 -5.69 -13.78 23.50
CA ASN A 7 -6.55 -12.91 24.33
C ASN A 7 -7.65 -13.69 25.10
N ASN A 8 -7.27 -14.82 25.69
CA ASN A 8 -8.14 -15.77 26.37
C ASN A 8 -9.12 -16.57 25.48
N ARG A 9 -9.10 -16.40 24.16
CA ARG A 9 -9.88 -17.22 23.23
C ARG A 9 -9.06 -18.42 22.79
N GLU A 10 -9.65 -19.61 22.86
CA GLU A 10 -9.06 -20.83 22.32
C GLU A 10 -9.21 -20.83 20.80
N VAL A 11 -8.10 -21.13 20.11
CA VAL A 11 -7.98 -21.06 18.65
C VAL A 11 -7.24 -22.30 18.18
N SER A 12 -7.73 -22.94 17.12
CA SER A 12 -7.07 -24.07 16.48
C SER A 12 -6.80 -23.72 15.02
N VAL A 13 -5.53 -23.84 14.60
CA VAL A 13 -5.08 -23.48 13.24
C VAL A 13 -4.12 -24.55 12.69
N PRO A 14 -3.88 -24.59 11.37
CA PRO A 14 -2.86 -25.46 10.80
C PRO A 14 -1.47 -25.20 11.38
N GLU A 15 -0.64 -26.25 11.44
CA GLU A 15 0.77 -26.11 11.81
C GLU A 15 1.52 -25.27 10.76
N GLY A 16 2.52 -24.49 11.19
CA GLY A 16 3.23 -23.55 10.32
C GLY A 16 2.53 -22.19 10.14
N THR A 17 1.33 -22.00 10.70
CA THR A 17 0.63 -20.70 10.64
C THR A 17 1.33 -19.67 11.54
N THR A 18 1.52 -18.45 11.04
CA THR A 18 2.07 -17.34 11.87
C THR A 18 1.03 -16.84 12.86
N ILE A 19 1.46 -16.25 13.99
CA ILE A 19 0.55 -15.65 14.97
C ILE A 19 -0.34 -14.58 14.33
N LEU A 20 0.19 -13.81 13.36
CA LEU A 20 -0.57 -12.78 12.66
C LEU A 20 -1.72 -13.38 11.84
N ASN A 21 -1.45 -14.45 11.08
CA ASN A 21 -2.47 -15.12 10.27
C ASN A 21 -3.49 -15.84 11.15
N ALA A 22 -3.04 -16.54 12.19
CA ALA A 22 -3.93 -17.19 13.15
C ALA A 22 -4.88 -16.19 13.83
N ALA A 23 -4.37 -15.00 14.18
CA ALA A 23 -5.20 -13.93 14.72
C ALA A 23 -6.21 -13.41 13.68
N LYS A 24 -5.78 -13.18 12.43
CA LYS A 24 -6.63 -12.69 11.34
C LYS A 24 -7.79 -13.65 11.04
N GLU A 25 -7.52 -14.95 10.93
CA GLU A 25 -8.53 -15.99 10.69
C GLU A 25 -9.59 -16.08 11.80
N ASN A 26 -9.24 -15.64 13.01
CA ASN A 26 -10.12 -15.68 14.19
C ASN A 26 -10.67 -14.29 14.57
N GLY A 27 -10.69 -13.35 13.63
CA GLY A 27 -11.28 -12.01 13.81
C GLY A 27 -10.53 -11.12 14.80
N ILE A 28 -9.25 -11.40 15.07
CA ILE A 28 -8.39 -10.60 15.95
C ILE A 28 -7.45 -9.77 15.08
N THR A 29 -7.65 -8.45 15.07
CA THR A 29 -6.82 -7.54 14.29
C THR A 29 -5.52 -7.24 15.04
N ILE A 30 -4.39 -7.51 14.40
CA ILE A 30 -3.06 -7.09 14.85
C ILE A 30 -2.50 -6.07 13.82
N PRO A 31 -2.18 -4.83 14.23
CA PRO A 31 -1.71 -3.81 13.31
C PRO A 31 -0.34 -4.21 12.73
N ASN A 32 -0.14 -3.97 11.44
CA ASN A 32 1.09 -4.28 10.72
C ASN A 32 1.28 -3.30 9.55
N LEU A 33 2.54 -3.02 9.18
CA LEU A 33 2.86 -2.08 8.09
C LEU A 33 3.66 -2.74 6.96
N CYS A 34 4.69 -3.51 7.31
CA CYS A 34 5.61 -4.12 6.33
C CYS A 34 5.16 -5.50 5.81
N TYR A 35 4.20 -6.12 6.50
CA TYR A 35 3.64 -7.40 6.11
C TYR A 35 2.68 -7.19 4.93
N HIS A 36 2.74 -8.10 3.97
CA HIS A 36 1.84 -8.18 2.83
C HIS A 36 1.58 -9.67 2.60
N PRO A 37 0.33 -10.13 2.38
CA PRO A 37 0.03 -11.55 2.16
C PRO A 37 0.81 -12.14 0.98
N ASP A 38 0.89 -11.40 -0.14
CA ASP A 38 1.58 -11.85 -1.37
C ASP A 38 3.11 -11.62 -1.37
N GLN A 39 3.73 -11.42 -0.20
CA GLN A 39 5.18 -11.19 -0.09
C GLN A 39 5.77 -11.99 1.07
N GLU A 40 7.07 -12.26 1.00
CA GLU A 40 7.76 -12.90 2.12
C GLU A 40 7.81 -12.00 3.36
N ILE A 41 8.02 -12.65 4.49
CA ILE A 41 7.98 -12.02 5.80
C ILE A 41 9.28 -11.24 6.05
N LYS A 42 9.14 -9.91 6.19
CA LYS A 42 10.28 -8.99 6.44
C LYS A 42 10.58 -8.77 7.92
N ALA A 43 9.55 -8.81 8.77
CA ALA A 43 9.62 -8.54 10.21
C ALA A 43 10.29 -7.22 10.67
N ASN A 44 10.49 -6.24 9.78
CA ASN A 44 11.31 -5.05 10.04
C ASN A 44 10.57 -3.94 10.84
N CYS A 45 9.27 -3.69 10.61
CA CYS A 45 8.58 -2.55 11.21
C CYS A 45 8.22 -2.73 12.69
N ARG A 46 8.18 -3.97 13.18
CA ARG A 46 7.81 -4.34 14.57
C ARG A 46 6.46 -3.83 15.09
N VAL A 47 5.60 -3.22 14.27
CA VAL A 47 4.24 -2.79 14.68
C VAL A 47 3.36 -3.98 15.13
N CYS A 48 3.59 -5.15 14.53
CA CYS A 48 2.83 -6.37 14.81
C CYS A 48 3.25 -7.10 16.10
N VAL A 49 4.04 -6.47 16.98
CA VAL A 49 4.53 -7.13 18.20
C VAL A 49 3.40 -7.61 19.11
N VAL A 50 3.59 -8.77 19.73
CA VAL A 50 2.67 -9.40 20.70
C VAL A 50 3.46 -9.96 21.88
N GLU A 51 2.78 -10.14 23.02
CA GLU A 51 3.35 -10.81 24.18
C GLU A 51 3.00 -12.30 24.13
N VAL A 52 4.02 -13.15 24.21
CA VAL A 52 3.87 -14.62 24.26
C VAL A 52 4.33 -15.07 25.64
N GLU A 53 3.51 -15.83 26.34
CA GLU A 53 3.84 -16.32 27.68
C GLU A 53 5.11 -17.18 27.66
N GLY A 54 6.01 -16.95 28.62
CA GLY A 54 7.33 -17.59 28.66
C GLY A 54 8.40 -16.94 27.76
N ALA A 55 8.04 -16.07 26.81
CA ALA A 55 9.02 -15.36 26.00
C ALA A 55 9.63 -14.17 26.76
N LYS A 56 10.96 -14.01 26.65
CA LYS A 56 11.68 -12.89 27.31
C LYS A 56 11.37 -11.53 26.68
N THR A 57 11.09 -11.50 25.39
CA THR A 57 10.86 -10.28 24.59
C THR A 57 9.54 -10.37 23.83
N LEU A 58 9.03 -9.21 23.39
CA LEU A 58 7.86 -9.18 22.52
C LEU A 58 8.20 -9.80 21.16
N GLN A 59 7.33 -10.69 20.68
CA GLN A 59 7.51 -11.43 19.44
C GLN A 59 6.83 -10.71 18.27
N ALA A 60 7.42 -10.74 17.07
CA ALA A 60 6.75 -10.20 15.89
C ALA A 60 5.77 -11.23 15.35
N SER A 61 4.47 -10.96 15.50
CA SER A 61 3.43 -11.93 15.11
C SER A 61 3.48 -12.33 13.63
N CYS A 62 3.97 -11.47 12.74
CA CYS A 62 4.11 -11.78 11.31
C CYS A 62 5.17 -12.84 10.99
N ALA A 63 6.12 -13.11 11.89
CA ALA A 63 7.26 -14.01 11.65
C ALA A 63 7.34 -15.16 12.64
N THR A 64 6.56 -15.12 13.71
CA THR A 64 6.54 -16.17 14.72
C THR A 64 5.42 -17.15 14.40
N GLU A 65 5.80 -18.40 14.15
CA GLU A 65 4.87 -19.52 14.00
C GLU A 65 4.25 -19.91 15.34
N VAL A 66 2.99 -20.34 15.28
CA VAL A 66 2.27 -20.85 16.45
C VAL A 66 2.79 -22.22 16.86
N ARG A 67 2.84 -22.49 18.16
CA ARG A 67 3.20 -23.80 18.73
C ARG A 67 2.15 -24.22 19.74
N GLU A 68 2.00 -25.52 19.94
CA GLU A 68 0.99 -26.09 20.82
C GLU A 68 1.09 -25.48 22.22
N GLY A 69 -0.06 -25.07 22.77
CA GLY A 69 -0.15 -24.47 24.10
C GLY A 69 0.34 -23.03 24.21
N MET A 70 0.70 -22.36 23.11
CA MET A 70 1.09 -20.94 23.17
C MET A 70 -0.05 -20.07 23.71
N VAL A 71 0.28 -19.19 24.67
CA VAL A 71 -0.62 -18.16 25.18
C VAL A 71 -0.14 -16.79 24.72
N ILE A 72 -0.95 -16.13 23.90
CA ILE A 72 -0.64 -14.88 23.21
C ILE A 72 -1.57 -13.77 23.70
N ARG A 73 -0.99 -12.61 24.03
CA ARG A 73 -1.70 -11.41 24.45
C ARG A 73 -1.35 -10.25 23.52
N THR A 74 -2.35 -9.69 22.84
CA THR A 74 -2.13 -8.69 21.78
C THR A 74 -2.29 -7.25 22.24
N ASN A 75 -2.72 -7.01 23.49
CA ASN A 75 -3.09 -5.68 24.00
C ASN A 75 -2.61 -5.37 25.44
N THR A 76 -1.55 -6.03 25.92
CA THR A 76 -0.98 -5.71 27.24
C THR A 76 -0.39 -4.30 27.28
N LYS A 77 -0.14 -3.76 28.49
CA LYS A 77 0.52 -2.45 28.65
C LYS A 77 1.86 -2.39 27.89
N LYS A 78 2.65 -3.47 27.95
CA LYS A 78 3.93 -3.59 27.26
C LYS A 78 3.76 -3.51 25.74
N VAL A 79 2.82 -4.27 25.18
CA VAL A 79 2.54 -4.29 23.73
C VAL A 79 2.07 -2.92 23.25
N ARG A 80 1.10 -2.31 23.94
CA ARG A 80 0.58 -0.98 23.58
C ARG A 80 1.67 0.09 23.60
N GLN A 81 2.50 0.11 24.65
CA GLN A 81 3.61 1.08 24.75
C GLN A 81 4.63 0.88 23.63
N ALA A 82 5.01 -0.37 23.34
CA ALA A 82 5.97 -0.66 22.27
C ALA A 82 5.45 -0.19 20.90
N ARG A 83 4.19 -0.50 20.56
CA ARG A 83 3.57 -0.05 19.30
C ARG A 83 3.50 1.47 19.22
N LYS A 84 3.12 2.14 20.31
CA LYS A 84 3.04 3.59 20.39
C LYS A 84 4.40 4.23 20.06
N VAL A 85 5.47 3.78 20.74
CA VAL A 85 6.83 4.28 20.51
C VAL A 85 7.30 4.02 19.07
N ILE A 86 7.04 2.84 18.51
CA ILE A 86 7.41 2.52 17.13
C ILE A 86 6.76 3.49 16.14
N ILE A 87 5.46 3.76 16.32
CA ILE A 87 4.73 4.68 15.45
C ILE A 87 5.25 6.12 15.64
N GLU A 88 5.45 6.57 16.87
CA GLU A 88 6.02 7.89 17.18
C GLU A 88 7.41 8.10 16.53
N LEU A 89 8.25 7.06 16.52
CA LEU A 89 9.55 7.07 15.83
C LEU A 89 9.42 7.14 14.30
N LEU A 90 8.44 6.44 13.71
CA LEU A 90 8.15 6.55 12.29
C LEU A 90 7.69 7.97 11.93
N LEU A 91 6.80 8.56 12.76
CA LEU A 91 6.31 9.92 12.57
C LEU A 91 7.40 10.98 12.72
N ALA A 92 8.42 10.74 13.55
CA ALA A 92 9.55 11.65 13.73
C ALA A 92 10.39 11.85 12.45
N ASN A 93 10.30 10.93 11.49
CA ASN A 93 11.00 11.02 10.21
C ASN A 93 10.02 10.88 9.02
N HIS A 94 8.82 11.44 9.16
CA HIS A 94 7.76 11.39 8.17
C HIS A 94 7.15 12.79 8.02
N ASP A 95 6.85 13.18 6.78
CA ASP A 95 6.12 14.42 6.53
C ASP A 95 4.67 14.27 6.98
N LEU A 96 4.27 15.02 8.00
CA LEU A 96 2.95 14.95 8.66
C LEU A 96 1.87 15.81 8.02
N ASN A 97 2.10 16.40 6.84
CA ASN A 97 1.05 17.11 6.11
C ASN A 97 0.05 16.11 5.51
N CYS A 98 -0.89 15.63 6.34
CA CYS A 98 -1.90 14.64 5.96
C CYS A 98 -3.04 15.24 5.13
N ILE A 99 -3.38 16.52 5.35
CA ILE A 99 -4.49 17.18 4.64
C ILE A 99 -4.21 17.26 3.14
N ALA A 100 -2.98 17.61 2.76
CA ALA A 100 -2.56 17.67 1.36
C ALA A 100 -2.06 16.32 0.81
N CYS A 101 -2.18 15.22 1.56
CA CYS A 101 -1.61 13.93 1.19
C CYS A 101 -2.56 13.17 0.26
N LYS A 102 -2.05 12.62 -0.85
CA LYS A 102 -2.82 11.81 -1.81
C LYS A 102 -3.47 10.55 -1.19
N ARG A 103 -2.91 10.04 -0.09
CA ARG A 103 -3.48 8.91 0.68
C ARG A 103 -4.22 9.33 1.95
N ASN A 104 -4.65 10.58 2.07
CA ASN A 104 -5.50 10.99 3.19
C ASN A 104 -6.71 10.03 3.26
N THR A 105 -7.10 9.63 4.48
CA THR A 105 -8.17 8.65 4.78
C THR A 105 -7.98 7.22 4.26
N LYS A 106 -6.89 6.94 3.53
CA LYS A 106 -6.52 5.61 3.00
C LYS A 106 -5.07 5.22 3.35
N CYS A 107 -4.54 5.78 4.43
CA CYS A 107 -3.15 5.60 4.84
C CYS A 107 -3.06 4.67 6.06
N SER A 108 -2.44 3.50 5.90
CA SER A 108 -2.33 2.52 6.99
C SER A 108 -1.56 3.07 8.20
N LEU A 109 -0.59 3.97 7.98
CA LEU A 109 0.12 4.62 9.09
C LEU A 109 -0.80 5.56 9.88
N GLN A 110 -1.66 6.31 9.18
CA GLN A 110 -2.67 7.19 9.78
C GLN A 110 -3.68 6.37 10.60
N ASP A 111 -4.21 5.29 10.03
CA ASP A 111 -5.19 4.42 10.68
C ASP A 111 -4.62 3.77 11.94
N ILE A 112 -3.39 3.24 11.86
CA ILE A 112 -2.73 2.62 13.00
C ILE A 112 -2.44 3.65 14.08
N ALA A 113 -1.89 4.82 13.74
CA ALA A 113 -1.63 5.89 14.69
C ALA A 113 -2.92 6.33 15.41
N ALA A 114 -4.02 6.49 14.67
CA ALA A 114 -5.33 6.82 15.22
C ALA A 114 -5.82 5.75 16.19
N SER A 115 -5.76 4.47 15.81
CA SER A 115 -6.26 3.31 16.57
C SER A 115 -5.56 3.09 17.91
N ILE A 116 -4.26 3.44 18.00
CA ILE A 116 -3.46 3.28 19.24
C ILE A 116 -3.36 4.57 20.05
N GLY A 117 -4.04 5.65 19.63
CA GLY A 117 -4.10 6.91 20.36
C GLY A 117 -2.84 7.78 20.24
N VAL A 118 -2.06 7.64 19.17
CA VAL A 118 -1.02 8.62 18.83
C VAL A 118 -1.71 9.85 18.24
N ARG A 119 -1.36 11.02 18.77
CA ARG A 119 -1.88 12.33 18.34
C ARG A 119 -0.74 13.28 18.01
N GLU A 120 0.27 13.26 18.87
CA GLU A 120 1.53 13.97 18.69
C GLU A 120 2.68 13.00 18.97
N SER A 121 3.81 13.21 18.31
CA SER A 121 5.05 12.49 18.62
C SER A 121 5.84 13.29 19.65
N PRO A 122 6.29 12.68 20.76
CA PRO A 122 7.17 13.36 21.71
C PRO A 122 8.60 13.52 21.16
N PHE A 123 8.92 12.86 20.05
CA PHE A 123 10.23 12.96 19.42
C PHE A 123 10.29 14.19 18.51
N THR A 124 11.44 14.87 18.52
CA THR A 124 11.74 15.92 17.55
C THR A 124 11.62 15.39 16.14
N ASN A 125 10.98 16.15 15.26
CA ASN A 125 10.96 15.83 13.84
C ASN A 125 12.38 16.00 13.27
N VAL A 126 12.97 14.90 12.80
CA VAL A 126 14.31 14.83 12.21
C VAL A 126 14.29 14.67 10.70
N LEU A 127 13.12 14.82 10.06
CA LEU A 127 12.96 14.68 8.62
C LEU A 127 13.79 15.73 7.89
N ILE A 128 14.76 15.26 7.12
CA ILE A 128 15.45 16.07 6.11
C ILE A 128 14.67 15.93 4.81
N LYS A 129 14.06 17.03 4.35
CA LYS A 129 13.31 17.02 3.10
C LYS A 129 14.22 16.69 1.92
N GLN A 130 13.79 15.73 1.13
CA GLN A 130 14.42 15.30 -0.11
C GLN A 130 13.54 15.67 -1.30
N GLU A 131 14.17 15.78 -2.46
CA GLU A 131 13.49 16.01 -3.73
C GLU A 131 12.50 14.87 -4.05
N ILE A 132 11.35 15.27 -4.61
CA ILE A 132 10.32 14.33 -5.07
C ILE A 132 10.65 13.95 -6.51
N ASP A 133 10.76 12.65 -6.76
CA ASP A 133 10.99 12.13 -8.10
C ASP A 133 9.67 12.11 -8.88
N THR A 134 9.53 13.06 -9.81
CA THR A 134 8.40 13.19 -10.75
C THR A 134 8.81 12.87 -12.18
N SER A 135 9.96 12.21 -12.35
CA SER A 135 10.59 11.96 -13.66
C SER A 135 9.84 10.93 -14.50
N SER A 136 9.11 10.00 -13.87
CA SER A 136 8.28 9.02 -14.56
C SER A 136 6.96 9.66 -14.99
N SER A 137 6.44 9.24 -16.15
CA SER A 137 5.13 9.64 -16.64
C SER A 137 3.97 9.00 -15.88
N SER A 138 4.20 7.90 -15.14
CA SER A 138 3.10 7.11 -14.54
C SER A 138 3.08 7.15 -13.02
N ILE A 139 4.25 7.29 -12.37
CA ILE A 139 4.34 7.28 -10.90
C ILE A 139 5.24 8.40 -10.39
N GLU A 140 4.94 8.85 -9.19
CA GLU A 140 5.73 9.82 -8.44
C GLU A 140 6.27 9.17 -7.16
N ARG A 141 7.51 9.50 -6.78
CA ARG A 141 8.10 9.01 -5.53
C ARG A 141 8.42 10.16 -4.60
N ASN A 142 7.70 10.19 -3.48
CA ASN A 142 7.93 11.13 -2.39
C ASN A 142 8.67 10.43 -1.24
N PRO A 143 10.01 10.52 -1.17
CA PRO A 143 10.77 9.87 -0.11
C PRO A 143 10.44 10.42 1.29
N ASN A 144 9.91 11.65 1.38
CA ASN A 144 9.54 12.30 2.65
C ASN A 144 8.37 11.62 3.37
N LYS A 145 7.60 10.79 2.66
CA LYS A 145 6.51 9.97 3.22
C LYS A 145 6.93 8.51 3.42
N CYS A 146 8.15 8.12 3.09
CA CYS A 146 8.59 6.72 3.10
C CYS A 146 8.88 6.21 4.52
N ILE A 147 8.21 5.13 4.93
CA ILE A 147 8.48 4.43 6.21
C ILE A 147 9.47 3.27 6.07
N ARG A 148 10.16 3.14 4.92
CA ARG A 148 11.21 2.14 4.67
C ARG A 148 10.77 0.69 4.89
N CYS A 149 9.47 0.40 4.73
CA CYS A 149 8.89 -0.91 5.04
C CYS A 149 9.33 -2.04 4.09
N GLY A 150 9.83 -1.71 2.89
CA GLY A 150 10.33 -2.67 1.91
C GLY A 150 9.28 -3.36 1.05
N ARG A 151 7.98 -3.05 1.20
CA ARG A 151 6.91 -3.64 0.37
C ARG A 151 7.11 -3.36 -1.12
N CYS A 152 7.49 -2.13 -1.46
CA CYS A 152 7.77 -1.74 -2.84
C CYS A 152 9.01 -2.41 -3.43
N ILE A 153 10.07 -2.59 -2.63
CA ILE A 153 11.31 -3.28 -3.04
C ILE A 153 10.98 -4.72 -3.43
N GLN A 154 10.34 -5.45 -2.51
CA GLN A 154 10.01 -6.86 -2.72
C GLN A 154 9.02 -7.08 -3.86
N MET A 155 8.02 -6.20 -4.02
CA MET A 155 7.10 -6.26 -5.17
C MET A 155 7.85 -6.09 -6.49
N CYS A 156 8.79 -5.16 -6.54
CA CYS A 156 9.56 -4.88 -7.74
C CYS A 156 10.58 -5.98 -8.07
N SER A 157 11.20 -6.60 -7.06
CA SER A 157 12.23 -7.63 -7.26
C SER A 157 11.67 -9.04 -7.40
N GLN A 158 10.67 -9.43 -6.62
CA GLN A 158 10.19 -10.82 -6.58
C GLN A 158 8.97 -11.08 -7.45
N VAL A 159 8.09 -10.09 -7.61
CA VAL A 159 6.87 -10.24 -8.43
C VAL A 159 7.11 -9.76 -9.85
N GLN A 160 7.75 -8.60 -10.01
CA GLN A 160 8.04 -8.03 -11.33
C GLN A 160 9.40 -8.44 -11.90
N SER A 161 10.29 -9.01 -11.09
CA SER A 161 11.64 -9.43 -11.51
C SER A 161 12.52 -8.32 -12.11
N LEU A 162 12.24 -7.05 -11.76
CA LEU A 162 13.00 -5.89 -12.26
C LEU A 162 14.05 -5.39 -11.26
N ALA A 163 13.78 -5.51 -9.96
CA ALA A 163 14.67 -5.08 -8.88
C ALA A 163 15.16 -3.61 -9.00
N ILE A 164 14.26 -2.71 -9.43
CA ILE A 164 14.60 -1.29 -9.62
C ILE A 164 14.89 -0.58 -8.30
N LEU A 165 14.14 -0.88 -7.24
CA LEU A 165 14.25 -0.18 -5.96
C LEU A 165 15.02 -1.04 -4.95
N ASP A 166 15.92 -0.41 -4.19
CA ASP A 166 16.59 -1.06 -3.06
C ASP A 166 16.86 -0.06 -1.91
N TYR A 167 17.33 -0.58 -0.77
CA TYR A 167 17.82 0.18 0.35
C TYR A 167 19.23 0.71 0.08
N ILE A 168 19.39 2.04 0.13
CA ILE A 168 20.66 2.73 -0.03
C ILE A 168 20.98 3.48 1.26
N GLY A 169 22.21 3.34 1.77
CA GLY A 169 22.65 3.98 3.01
C GLY A 169 22.54 3.07 4.23
N ARG A 170 22.76 3.64 5.43
CA ARG A 170 22.72 2.92 6.71
C ARG A 170 22.10 3.77 7.81
N SER A 171 21.54 3.11 8.84
CA SER A 171 20.92 3.78 9.98
C SER A 171 19.80 4.76 9.56
N ASP A 172 19.85 5.98 10.05
CA ASP A 172 18.96 7.11 9.76
C ASP A 172 19.05 7.56 8.30
N SER A 173 20.19 7.37 7.62
CA SER A 173 20.39 7.72 6.20
C SER A 173 19.83 6.71 5.19
N VAL A 174 19.24 5.58 5.65
CA VAL A 174 18.64 4.58 4.74
C VAL A 174 17.53 5.21 3.89
N ASN A 175 17.60 5.06 2.59
CA ASN A 175 16.59 5.52 1.65
C ASN A 175 16.21 4.38 0.70
N VAL A 176 14.96 4.35 0.26
CA VAL A 176 14.55 3.46 -0.83
C VAL A 176 14.75 4.23 -2.12
N LYS A 177 15.63 3.79 -3.03
CA LYS A 177 15.94 4.48 -4.28
C LYS A 177 16.34 3.50 -5.39
N PRO A 178 16.28 3.94 -6.67
CA PRO A 178 16.95 3.24 -7.74
C PRO A 178 18.46 3.16 -7.56
N ALA A 179 19.09 2.22 -8.26
CA ALA A 179 20.54 2.05 -8.27
C ALA A 179 21.26 3.39 -8.49
N PHE A 180 22.37 3.58 -7.77
CA PHE A 180 23.18 4.81 -7.79
C PHE A 180 22.41 6.09 -7.40
N GLY A 181 21.21 5.98 -6.82
CA GLY A 181 20.39 7.14 -6.47
C GLY A 181 19.78 7.86 -7.67
N MET A 182 19.71 7.20 -8.84
CA MET A 182 19.13 7.73 -10.06
C MET A 182 17.61 7.96 -9.95
N TYR A 183 17.08 8.77 -10.85
CA TYR A 183 15.64 8.94 -11.07
C TYR A 183 15.03 7.76 -11.84
N LEU A 184 13.72 7.55 -11.68
CA LEU A 184 13.00 6.44 -12.31
C LEU A 184 13.10 6.41 -13.84
N ASN A 185 13.17 7.56 -14.50
CA ASN A 185 13.31 7.65 -15.96
C ASN A 185 14.70 7.27 -16.48
N ASN A 186 15.70 7.19 -15.60
CA ASN A 186 17.09 6.88 -15.95
C ASN A 186 17.47 5.42 -15.66
N VAL A 187 16.48 4.58 -15.34
CA VAL A 187 16.65 3.15 -15.04
C VAL A 187 15.61 2.34 -15.82
N MET A 188 15.77 1.02 -15.84
CA MET A 188 14.87 0.09 -16.57
C MET A 188 13.50 -0.11 -15.88
N CYS A 189 12.92 0.97 -15.33
CA CYS A 189 11.58 0.95 -14.78
C CYS A 189 10.55 0.94 -15.92
N VAL A 190 9.71 -0.10 -15.95
CA VAL A 190 8.61 -0.22 -16.93
C VAL A 190 7.32 0.50 -16.50
N ALA A 191 7.39 1.27 -15.41
CA ALA A 191 6.28 2.08 -14.90
C ALA A 191 4.97 1.32 -14.59
N CYS A 192 5.04 0.03 -14.23
CA CYS A 192 3.86 -0.82 -13.99
C CYS A 192 3.02 -0.47 -12.74
N GLY A 193 3.45 0.48 -11.91
CA GLY A 193 2.69 0.94 -10.73
C GLY A 193 2.60 -0.03 -9.55
N GLN A 194 3.11 -1.27 -9.67
CA GLN A 194 2.97 -2.30 -8.62
C GLN A 194 3.59 -1.89 -7.28
N CYS A 195 4.68 -1.12 -7.30
CA CYS A 195 5.31 -0.57 -6.12
C CYS A 195 4.43 0.49 -5.42
N SER A 196 3.59 1.21 -6.16
CA SER A 196 2.59 2.13 -5.62
C SER A 196 1.42 1.37 -4.98
N ALA A 197 0.91 0.34 -5.67
CA ALA A 197 -0.22 -0.47 -5.21
C ALA A 197 0.01 -1.07 -3.80
N VAL A 198 1.23 -1.52 -3.52
CA VAL A 198 1.58 -2.13 -2.21
C VAL A 198 2.06 -1.12 -1.16
N CYS A 199 2.16 0.17 -1.50
CA CYS A 199 2.70 1.17 -0.59
C CYS A 199 1.67 1.52 0.51
N PRO A 200 1.97 1.33 1.81
CA PRO A 200 1.01 1.62 2.89
C PRO A 200 0.83 3.12 3.19
N VAL A 201 1.58 3.98 2.50
CA VAL A 201 1.70 5.44 2.70
C VAL A 201 1.87 6.11 1.34
N ALA A 202 1.82 7.44 1.26
CA ALA A 202 1.96 8.18 -0.01
C ALA A 202 3.43 8.37 -0.45
N ALA A 203 4.26 7.35 -0.28
CA ALA A 203 5.67 7.43 -0.69
C ALA A 203 5.88 7.10 -2.17
N ILE A 204 5.00 6.29 -2.74
CA ILE A 204 4.93 6.04 -4.18
C ILE A 204 3.45 6.08 -4.56
N THR A 205 3.10 6.99 -5.45
CA THR A 205 1.73 7.21 -5.94
C THR A 205 1.74 7.27 -7.46
N GLU A 206 0.60 7.08 -8.06
CA GLU A 206 0.33 7.46 -9.44
C GLU A 206 0.59 8.96 -9.64
N LYS A 207 1.03 9.30 -10.85
CA LYS A 207 1.01 10.67 -11.35
C LYS A 207 -0.43 11.01 -11.69
N GLU A 208 -0.90 12.14 -11.17
CA GLU A 208 -2.30 12.54 -11.34
C GLU A 208 -2.41 13.59 -12.44
N ASP A 209 -3.32 13.35 -13.38
CA ASP A 209 -3.67 14.29 -14.45
C ASP A 209 -5.06 14.92 -14.20
N ILE A 210 -5.52 14.94 -12.94
CA ILE A 210 -6.88 15.38 -12.59
C ILE A 210 -7.12 16.84 -13.01
N GLU A 211 -6.17 17.74 -12.73
CA GLU A 211 -6.33 19.17 -13.05
C GLU A 211 -6.35 19.42 -14.56
N SER A 212 -5.47 18.75 -15.32
CA SER A 212 -5.44 18.89 -16.78
C SER A 212 -6.71 18.35 -17.44
N VAL A 213 -7.33 17.31 -16.85
CA VAL A 213 -8.65 16.82 -17.25
C VAL A 213 -9.74 17.84 -16.96
N TRP A 214 -9.74 18.49 -15.78
CA TRP A 214 -10.71 19.55 -15.47
C TRP A 214 -10.55 20.77 -16.39
N GLU A 215 -9.32 21.20 -16.67
CA GLU A 215 -9.02 22.25 -17.63
C GLU A 215 -9.57 21.91 -19.02
N ALA A 216 -9.45 20.64 -19.45
CA ALA A 216 -9.99 20.20 -20.73
C ALA A 216 -11.53 20.19 -20.73
N ILE A 217 -12.18 19.68 -19.68
CA ILE A 217 -13.65 19.65 -19.55
C ILE A 217 -14.25 21.06 -19.54
N ASN A 218 -13.58 22.02 -18.91
CA ASN A 218 -14.05 23.39 -18.79
C ASN A 218 -13.72 24.28 -20.00
N ASP A 219 -13.00 23.77 -20.99
CA ASP A 219 -12.65 24.50 -22.21
C ASP A 219 -13.75 24.31 -23.27
N PRO A 220 -14.58 25.32 -23.55
CA PRO A 220 -15.69 25.20 -24.49
C PRO A 220 -15.24 25.02 -25.96
N SER A 221 -13.95 25.20 -26.25
CA SER A 221 -13.38 24.96 -27.59
C SER A 221 -13.01 23.50 -27.84
N LYS A 222 -13.00 22.66 -26.80
CA LYS A 222 -12.63 21.25 -26.88
C LYS A 222 -13.88 20.37 -26.91
N THR A 223 -13.76 19.24 -27.60
CA THR A 223 -14.65 18.08 -27.41
C THR A 223 -13.88 17.04 -26.62
N VAL A 224 -14.28 16.81 -25.37
CA VAL A 224 -13.56 15.94 -24.45
C VAL A 224 -14.16 14.54 -24.50
N VAL A 225 -13.31 13.60 -24.89
CA VAL A 225 -13.66 12.19 -25.04
C VAL A 225 -12.98 11.40 -23.94
N VAL A 226 -13.73 10.53 -23.25
CA VAL A 226 -13.18 9.57 -22.28
C VAL A 226 -13.39 8.15 -22.77
N GLN A 227 -12.39 7.31 -22.53
CA GLN A 227 -12.47 5.86 -22.72
C GLN A 227 -12.10 5.16 -21.41
N THR A 228 -12.85 4.11 -21.05
CA THR A 228 -12.60 3.36 -19.82
C THR A 228 -12.04 1.98 -20.15
N ALA A 229 -10.93 1.62 -19.47
CA ALA A 229 -10.30 0.31 -19.61
C ALA A 229 -11.21 -0.81 -19.07
N PRO A 230 -11.04 -2.06 -19.54
CA PRO A 230 -11.90 -3.18 -19.15
C PRO A 230 -12.02 -3.36 -17.64
N ALA A 231 -10.89 -3.31 -16.91
CA ALA A 231 -10.82 -3.57 -15.47
C ALA A 231 -11.52 -2.52 -14.60
N VAL A 232 -11.64 -1.27 -15.07
CA VAL A 232 -12.19 -0.16 -14.27
C VAL A 232 -13.64 -0.43 -13.85
N ARG A 233 -14.43 -1.06 -14.72
CA ARG A 233 -15.86 -1.32 -14.49
C ARG A 233 -16.15 -2.39 -13.42
N VAL A 234 -15.13 -3.15 -13.01
CA VAL A 234 -15.24 -4.22 -12.00
C VAL A 234 -14.45 -3.94 -10.72
N SER A 235 -13.55 -2.94 -10.72
CA SER A 235 -12.75 -2.58 -9.55
C SER A 235 -13.18 -1.27 -8.89
N LEU A 236 -13.59 -0.26 -9.66
CA LEU A 236 -13.89 1.08 -9.12
C LEU A 236 -15.03 1.07 -8.08
N GLY A 237 -15.95 0.10 -8.15
CA GLY A 237 -17.03 -0.05 -7.17
C GLY A 237 -16.54 -0.24 -5.73
N GLU A 238 -15.37 -0.84 -5.52
CA GLU A 238 -14.79 -1.07 -4.20
C GLU A 238 -14.50 0.25 -3.45
N GLU A 239 -14.13 1.29 -4.19
CA GLU A 239 -13.89 2.63 -3.65
C GLU A 239 -15.16 3.32 -3.14
N PHE A 240 -16.33 2.79 -3.52
CA PHE A 240 -17.65 3.23 -3.06
C PHE A 240 -18.29 2.24 -2.09
N GLY A 241 -17.52 1.30 -1.55
CA GLY A 241 -17.97 0.32 -0.55
C GLY A 241 -18.79 -0.84 -1.13
N LEU A 242 -18.70 -1.09 -2.44
CA LEU A 242 -19.26 -2.30 -3.04
C LEU A 242 -18.30 -3.48 -2.87
N GLU A 243 -18.83 -4.71 -2.90
CA GLU A 243 -18.02 -5.92 -2.82
C GLU A 243 -17.09 -6.06 -4.04
N PRO A 244 -15.88 -6.64 -3.86
CA PRO A 244 -14.96 -6.90 -4.97
C PRO A 244 -15.61 -7.67 -6.13
N GLY A 245 -15.35 -7.22 -7.36
CA GLY A 245 -15.94 -7.80 -8.57
C GLY A 245 -17.35 -7.29 -8.91
N SER A 246 -17.89 -6.32 -8.16
CA SER A 246 -19.16 -5.67 -8.50
C SER A 246 -19.09 -4.96 -9.84
N ILE A 247 -20.03 -5.26 -10.75
CA ILE A 247 -20.11 -4.64 -12.07
C ILE A 247 -20.82 -3.28 -11.98
N ILE A 248 -20.11 -2.21 -12.32
CA ILE A 248 -20.61 -0.84 -12.23
C ILE A 248 -20.72 -0.10 -13.57
N THR A 249 -20.67 -0.81 -14.70
CA THR A 249 -20.57 -0.23 -16.06
C THR A 249 -21.54 0.93 -16.30
N GLY A 250 -22.84 0.74 -16.05
CA GLY A 250 -23.85 1.77 -16.27
C GLY A 250 -23.69 2.99 -15.34
N LYS A 251 -23.31 2.76 -14.08
CA LYS A 251 -23.04 3.83 -13.10
C LYS A 251 -21.82 4.63 -13.52
N LEU A 252 -20.73 3.97 -13.91
CA LEU A 252 -19.50 4.59 -14.40
C LEU A 252 -19.79 5.52 -15.59
N VAL A 253 -20.54 5.04 -16.59
CA VAL A 253 -20.89 5.84 -17.78
C VAL A 253 -21.76 7.04 -17.38
N ALA A 254 -22.74 6.85 -16.50
CA ALA A 254 -23.59 7.94 -16.02
C ALA A 254 -22.77 9.01 -15.29
N SER A 255 -21.88 8.60 -14.38
CA SER A 255 -21.01 9.51 -13.63
C SER A 255 -20.04 10.28 -14.53
N LEU A 256 -19.46 9.64 -15.56
CA LEU A 256 -18.59 10.35 -16.51
C LEU A 256 -19.35 11.42 -17.31
N ARG A 257 -20.61 11.18 -17.67
CA ARG A 257 -21.44 12.22 -18.30
C ARG A 257 -21.75 13.36 -17.35
N GLU A 258 -22.05 13.05 -16.09
CA GLU A 258 -22.32 14.04 -15.04
C GLU A 258 -21.08 14.90 -14.73
N LEU A 259 -19.87 14.34 -14.86
CA LEU A 259 -18.60 15.06 -14.72
C LEU A 259 -18.32 16.03 -15.87
N GLY A 260 -19.05 15.96 -16.99
CA GLY A 260 -18.94 16.92 -18.09
C GLY A 260 -18.22 16.42 -19.35
N PHE A 261 -17.95 15.11 -19.47
CA PHE A 261 -17.40 14.56 -20.72
C PHE A 261 -18.44 14.58 -21.86
N ASP A 262 -18.06 15.11 -23.03
CA ASP A 262 -18.94 15.20 -24.21
C ASP A 262 -19.28 13.81 -24.80
N LYS A 263 -18.30 12.89 -24.77
CA LYS A 263 -18.43 11.53 -25.28
C LYS A 263 -17.77 10.54 -24.33
N VAL A 264 -18.51 9.47 -24.02
CA VAL A 264 -18.03 8.34 -23.22
C VAL A 264 -17.99 7.12 -24.12
N PHE A 265 -16.79 6.64 -24.41
CA PHE A 265 -16.53 5.40 -25.14
C PHE A 265 -15.90 4.34 -24.24
N ASP A 266 -15.68 3.17 -24.82
CA ASP A 266 -15.19 2.00 -24.13
C ASP A 266 -13.91 1.51 -24.82
N THR A 267 -12.84 1.32 -24.03
CA THR A 267 -11.56 0.81 -24.58
C THR A 267 -11.72 -0.61 -25.13
N ASN A 268 -12.75 -1.36 -24.73
CA ASN A 268 -13.02 -2.69 -25.29
C ASN A 268 -13.25 -2.64 -26.81
N PHE A 269 -13.82 -1.56 -27.34
CA PHE A 269 -13.93 -1.41 -28.79
C PHE A 269 -12.56 -1.38 -29.47
N ALA A 270 -11.61 -0.64 -28.89
CA ALA A 270 -10.24 -0.62 -29.40
C ALA A 270 -9.54 -1.96 -29.17
N ALA A 271 -9.84 -2.68 -28.09
CA ALA A 271 -9.35 -4.04 -27.87
C ALA A 271 -9.85 -5.00 -28.96
N ASP A 272 -11.12 -4.92 -29.38
CA ASP A 272 -11.64 -5.70 -30.51
C ASP A 272 -10.89 -5.38 -31.81
N LEU A 273 -10.59 -4.10 -32.06
CA LEU A 273 -9.77 -3.70 -33.22
C LEU A 273 -8.35 -4.26 -33.13
N THR A 274 -7.73 -4.23 -31.94
CA THR A 274 -6.42 -4.87 -31.71
C THR A 274 -6.46 -6.36 -32.05
N ILE A 275 -7.50 -7.09 -31.65
CA ILE A 275 -7.65 -8.51 -31.97
C ILE A 275 -7.81 -8.76 -33.47
N ILE A 276 -8.51 -7.88 -34.19
CA ILE A 276 -8.63 -7.99 -35.66
C ILE A 276 -7.24 -7.86 -36.30
N GLU A 277 -6.45 -6.87 -35.91
CA GLU A 277 -5.14 -6.63 -36.50
C GLU A 277 -4.09 -7.66 -36.07
N GLU A 278 -3.96 -7.96 -34.77
CA GLU A 278 -3.04 -8.99 -34.27
C GLU A 278 -3.43 -10.39 -34.77
N GLY A 279 -4.73 -10.65 -34.92
CA GLY A 279 -5.23 -11.89 -35.51
C GLY A 279 -4.84 -12.05 -36.98
N ASN A 280 -4.90 -10.97 -37.76
CA ASN A 280 -4.43 -10.94 -39.15
C ASN A 280 -2.91 -11.00 -39.27
N GLU A 281 -2.17 -10.46 -38.30
CA GLU A 281 -0.70 -10.57 -38.26
C GLU A 281 -0.25 -12.01 -37.94
N LEU A 282 -1.00 -12.71 -37.09
CA LEU A 282 -0.66 -14.06 -36.62
C LEU A 282 -0.94 -15.17 -37.65
N LEU A 283 -2.02 -15.06 -38.44
CA LEU A 283 -2.54 -16.11 -39.35
C LEU A 283 -2.18 -15.87 -40.81
#